data_AF-A0A3M1WZF5-F1
#
_entry.id   AF-A0A3M1WZF5-F1
#
_cell.length_a   1.000
_cell.length_b   1.000
_cell.length_c   1.000
_cell.angle_alpha   90.00
_cell.angle_beta   90.00
_cell.angle_gamma   90.00
#
_symmetry.space_group_name_H-M   'P 1'
#
loop_
_entity.id
_entity.type
_entity.pdbx_description
1 polymer ?
#
loop_
_entity_poly.entity_id
_entity_poly.type
_entity_poly.pdbx_seq_one_letter_code
_entity_poly.pdbx_strand_id
1 'polypeptide(L)'
;MKYSCVKIEGGLLSPDFLERITEVNGQSPESFGFDRKRSFVGELSSRWADVRSYWEAFQRRRERGKESLTTITRESWVIPLLELLDYRLTFQRAASVIKGRTYPISHRAVDGEVSDDELEKWPPVHIVSFDQDLGERPSSGRGNLSPHALLQDYLNKTDHVWGIVTNGRVLRLLRDSSFFTRPSYIEFNLEEMVREDRFDEFIIFFRLVHRSRLPSPGEEATCLLEKYYETTVAEGGRIRDGLRDAVEKAIKILGTGFLSHPENRDLRKKVEEGALTPTGFYRELLILIYRILFLTVAEERHLLFSPREKSDKFRILYERWFSLSKLRRLSENPPPASERFSDLYLGLKTLFVILGREDLASSLKLPPLNGELFRPGLFIDEALLSNRDLLYAISQLSFFTPPGERVRRRVNYAYLDVEELGSVYESLLDYHPVIRRNGEGWVFDFVEGSERKSTGSYYTPPPLVGELINSALMPVVKDR
;
A
#
# COMPACT_ATOMS: atom_id res chain seq x y z
N MET A 1 -5.56 11.28 -6.53
CA MET A 1 -6.02 9.88 -6.64
C MET A 1 -6.83 9.74 -7.91
N LYS A 2 -6.65 8.66 -8.68
CA LYS A 2 -7.38 8.42 -9.94
C LYS A 2 -8.82 7.90 -9.70
N TYR A 3 -9.06 7.29 -8.55
CA TYR A 3 -10.35 6.72 -8.12
C TYR A 3 -10.70 7.27 -6.74
N SER A 4 -11.95 7.69 -6.51
CA SER A 4 -12.42 8.21 -5.21
C SER A 4 -13.22 7.18 -4.42
N CYS A 5 -13.86 6.23 -5.11
CA CYS A 5 -14.73 5.21 -4.52
C CYS A 5 -14.05 3.86 -4.32
N VAL A 6 -12.84 3.64 -4.86
CA VAL A 6 -12.04 2.42 -4.65
C VAL A 6 -10.87 2.68 -3.72
N LYS A 7 -10.77 1.89 -2.65
CA LYS A 7 -9.70 2.00 -1.66
C LYS A 7 -9.06 0.64 -1.42
N ILE A 8 -7.75 0.54 -1.59
CA ILE A 8 -6.96 -0.67 -1.29
C ILE A 8 -6.16 -0.41 -0.01
N GLU A 9 -6.32 -1.27 0.98
CA GLU A 9 -5.61 -1.24 2.25
C GLU A 9 -4.85 -2.55 2.46
N GLY A 10 -3.68 -2.46 3.11
CA GLY A 10 -2.88 -3.64 3.49
C GLY A 10 -2.31 -4.46 2.32
N GLY A 11 -2.22 -3.88 1.12
CA GLY A 11 -1.44 -4.44 0.00
C GLY A 11 -2.06 -5.66 -0.70
N LEU A 12 -3.37 -5.89 -0.62
CA LEU A 12 -4.01 -7.00 -1.36
C LEU A 12 -3.80 -6.93 -2.88
N LEU A 13 -3.76 -5.72 -3.43
CA LEU A 13 -3.44 -5.47 -4.83
C LEU A 13 -2.51 -4.27 -4.91
N SER A 14 -1.62 -4.25 -5.91
CA SER A 14 -0.81 -3.06 -6.17
C SER A 14 -1.69 -1.92 -6.72
N PRO A 15 -1.35 -0.64 -6.52
CA PRO A 15 -2.17 0.47 -7.03
C PRO A 15 -2.24 0.50 -8.56
N ASP A 16 -1.13 0.15 -9.19
CA ASP A 16 -0.99 0.07 -10.64
C ASP A 16 -1.80 -1.12 -11.19
N PHE A 17 -2.19 -2.08 -10.34
CA PHE A 17 -3.08 -3.19 -10.71
C PHE A 17 -4.41 -2.67 -11.25
N LEU A 18 -5.00 -1.66 -10.61
CA LEU A 18 -6.30 -1.13 -11.05
C LEU A 18 -6.22 -0.51 -12.44
N GLU A 19 -5.08 0.10 -12.78
CA GLU A 19 -4.86 0.67 -14.10
C GLU A 19 -4.67 -0.40 -15.18
N ARG A 20 -4.05 -1.52 -14.80
CA ARG A 20 -3.75 -2.66 -15.67
C ARG A 20 -4.78 -3.77 -15.58
N ILE A 21 -5.90 -3.55 -14.89
CA ILE A 21 -6.91 -4.59 -14.65
C ILE A 21 -7.49 -5.15 -15.95
N THR A 22 -7.39 -4.46 -17.08
CA THR A 22 -7.83 -4.99 -18.38
C THR A 22 -6.83 -5.95 -19.02
N GLU A 23 -5.57 -5.94 -18.56
CA GLU A 23 -4.46 -6.72 -19.12
C GLU A 23 -4.26 -8.05 -18.37
N VAL A 24 -4.84 -8.19 -17.17
CA VAL A 24 -4.67 -9.39 -16.34
C VAL A 24 -5.59 -10.53 -16.79
N ASN A 25 -5.24 -11.76 -16.37
CA ASN A 25 -5.97 -12.96 -16.75
C ASN A 25 -7.45 -12.89 -16.35
N GLY A 26 -8.33 -13.43 -17.19
CA GLY A 26 -9.76 -13.53 -16.93
C GLY A 26 -10.57 -12.26 -17.21
N GLN A 27 -10.03 -11.28 -17.95
CA GLN A 27 -10.68 -9.97 -18.14
C GLN A 27 -11.41 -9.83 -19.49
N SER A 28 -11.47 -10.93 -20.25
CA SER A 28 -12.26 -11.05 -21.48
C SER A 28 -13.77 -11.11 -21.17
N PRO A 29 -14.65 -10.70 -22.10
CA PRO A 29 -16.09 -10.76 -21.89
C PRO A 29 -16.61 -12.14 -21.45
N GLU A 30 -16.09 -13.22 -22.02
CA GLU A 30 -16.51 -14.59 -21.72
C GLU A 30 -16.23 -14.99 -20.26
N SER A 31 -15.20 -14.39 -19.66
CA SER A 31 -14.84 -14.63 -18.25
C SER A 31 -15.87 -14.05 -17.27
N PHE A 32 -16.81 -13.25 -17.77
CA PHE A 32 -17.94 -12.66 -17.05
C PHE A 32 -19.29 -13.21 -17.55
N GLY A 33 -19.28 -14.30 -18.30
CA GLY A 33 -20.50 -14.90 -18.86
C GLY A 33 -21.11 -14.13 -20.04
N PHE A 34 -20.40 -13.13 -20.60
CA PHE A 34 -20.87 -12.38 -21.76
C PHE A 34 -20.55 -13.06 -23.09
N ASP A 35 -21.39 -12.80 -24.10
CA ASP A 35 -21.09 -13.17 -25.48
C ASP A 35 -19.90 -12.37 -26.00
N ARG A 36 -18.90 -13.08 -26.55
CA ARG A 36 -17.68 -12.54 -27.16
C ARG A 36 -17.93 -11.43 -28.19
N LYS A 37 -19.07 -11.46 -28.89
CA LYS A 37 -19.40 -10.47 -29.93
C LYS A 37 -19.90 -9.15 -29.38
N ARG A 38 -20.27 -9.08 -28.10
CA ARG A 38 -20.85 -7.89 -27.49
C ARG A 38 -19.77 -7.00 -26.87
N SER A 39 -20.03 -5.70 -26.88
CA SER A 39 -19.16 -4.72 -26.23
C SER A 39 -19.26 -4.89 -24.72
N PHE A 40 -18.13 -5.20 -24.07
CA PHE A 40 -18.04 -5.30 -22.62
C PHE A 40 -18.54 -4.03 -21.92
N VAL A 41 -18.14 -2.86 -22.41
CA VAL A 41 -18.58 -1.56 -21.88
C VAL A 41 -20.07 -1.35 -22.11
N GLY A 42 -20.61 -1.84 -23.24
CA GLY A 42 -22.04 -1.78 -23.54
C GLY A 42 -22.88 -2.61 -22.57
N GLU A 43 -22.46 -3.85 -22.29
CA GLU A 43 -23.10 -4.73 -21.30
C GLU A 43 -23.06 -4.11 -19.89
N LEU A 44 -21.92 -3.54 -19.50
CA LEU A 44 -21.80 -2.86 -18.20
C LEU A 44 -22.64 -1.59 -18.11
N SER A 45 -22.83 -0.87 -19.21
CA SER A 45 -23.70 0.31 -19.24
C SER A 45 -25.16 -0.07 -18.93
N SER A 46 -25.64 -1.18 -19.50
CA SER A 46 -26.98 -1.71 -19.19
C SER A 46 -27.07 -2.12 -17.72
N ARG A 47 -26.10 -2.90 -17.23
CA ARG A 47 -26.05 -3.34 -15.82
C ARG A 47 -25.97 -2.14 -14.86
N TRP A 48 -25.26 -1.08 -15.24
CA TRP A 48 -25.20 0.14 -14.43
C TRP A 48 -26.57 0.84 -14.33
N ALA A 49 -27.35 0.86 -15.41
CA ALA A 49 -28.72 1.38 -15.37
C ALA A 49 -29.61 0.57 -14.40
N ASP A 50 -29.46 -0.75 -14.38
CA ASP A 50 -30.17 -1.63 -13.43
C ASP A 50 -29.74 -1.34 -11.99
N VAL A 51 -28.43 -1.22 -11.72
CA VAL A 51 -27.91 -0.87 -10.39
C VAL A 51 -28.48 0.46 -9.89
N ARG A 52 -28.53 1.50 -10.72
CA ARG A 52 -29.15 2.78 -10.33
C ARG A 52 -30.64 2.62 -10.01
N SER A 53 -31.35 1.81 -10.80
CA SER A 53 -32.77 1.51 -10.57
C SER A 53 -32.99 0.76 -9.24
N TYR A 54 -32.14 -0.21 -8.91
CA TYR A 54 -32.16 -0.91 -7.63
C TYR A 54 -31.89 0.05 -6.46
N TRP A 55 -30.95 0.98 -6.62
CA TRP A 55 -30.63 1.97 -5.59
C TRP A 55 -31.81 2.90 -5.31
N GLU A 56 -32.47 3.41 -6.35
CA GLU A 56 -33.67 4.23 -6.18
C GLU A 56 -34.82 3.47 -5.51
N ALA A 57 -35.04 2.21 -5.91
CA ALA A 57 -36.04 1.36 -5.28
C ALA A 57 -35.73 1.12 -3.80
N PHE A 58 -34.46 0.86 -3.48
CA PHE A 58 -33.97 0.73 -2.10
C PHE A 58 -34.19 2.01 -1.29
N GLN A 59 -33.83 3.19 -1.78
CA GLN A 59 -34.05 4.45 -1.04
C GLN A 59 -35.55 4.68 -0.75
N ARG A 60 -36.42 4.44 -1.74
CA ARG A 60 -37.88 4.55 -1.54
C ARG A 60 -38.40 3.57 -0.48
N ARG A 61 -37.94 2.31 -0.50
CA ARG A 61 -38.35 1.30 0.49
C ARG A 61 -37.76 1.60 1.87
N ARG A 62 -36.55 2.14 1.95
CA ARG A 62 -35.91 2.55 3.20
C ARG A 62 -36.66 3.69 3.89
N GLU A 63 -37.16 4.67 3.14
CA GLU A 63 -37.91 5.80 3.70
C GLU A 63 -39.32 5.43 4.16
N ARG A 64 -39.97 4.46 3.48
CA ARG A 64 -41.40 4.16 3.66
C ARG A 64 -41.68 2.80 4.30
N GLY A 65 -40.67 1.95 4.38
CA GLY A 65 -40.77 0.58 4.86
C GLY A 65 -40.96 0.51 6.37
N LYS A 66 -41.70 -0.52 6.82
CA LYS A 66 -41.88 -0.86 8.24
C LYS A 66 -40.99 -2.02 8.70
N GLU A 67 -40.28 -2.64 7.76
CA GLU A 67 -39.36 -3.76 8.00
C GLU A 67 -38.06 -3.28 8.64
N SER A 68 -37.27 -4.20 9.19
CA SER A 68 -35.95 -3.86 9.72
C SER A 68 -35.05 -3.31 8.59
N LEU A 69 -34.20 -2.33 8.92
CA LEU A 69 -33.28 -1.77 7.94
C LEU A 69 -32.34 -2.84 7.36
N THR A 70 -31.95 -3.83 8.16
CA THR A 70 -31.16 -4.98 7.71
C THR A 70 -31.88 -5.78 6.61
N THR A 71 -33.18 -6.06 6.78
CA THR A 71 -33.99 -6.76 5.77
C THR A 71 -34.07 -5.95 4.48
N ILE A 72 -34.37 -4.65 4.59
CA ILE A 72 -34.49 -3.75 3.43
C ILE A 72 -33.17 -3.66 2.66
N THR A 73 -32.05 -3.47 3.37
CA THR A 73 -30.70 -3.44 2.77
C THR A 73 -30.37 -4.73 2.05
N ARG A 74 -30.63 -5.87 2.69
CA ARG A 74 -30.34 -7.19 2.13
C ARG A 74 -31.17 -7.45 0.87
N GLU A 75 -32.49 -7.36 0.97
CA GLU A 75 -33.41 -7.88 -0.06
C GLU A 75 -33.64 -6.89 -1.21
N SER A 76 -33.56 -5.58 -0.96
CA SER A 76 -33.87 -4.57 -1.98
C SER A 76 -32.64 -3.92 -2.60
N TRP A 77 -31.44 -4.20 -2.08
CA TRP A 77 -30.20 -3.60 -2.57
C TRP A 77 -29.07 -4.61 -2.76
N VAL A 78 -28.59 -5.24 -1.69
CA VAL A 78 -27.36 -6.04 -1.74
C VAL A 78 -27.55 -7.34 -2.52
N ILE A 79 -28.65 -8.07 -2.30
CA ILE A 79 -28.94 -9.30 -3.06
C ILE A 79 -29.07 -8.99 -4.56
N PRO A 80 -29.93 -8.05 -5.02
CA PRO A 80 -30.03 -7.70 -6.44
C PRO A 80 -28.70 -7.27 -7.08
N LEU A 81 -27.89 -6.48 -6.34
CA LEU A 81 -26.57 -6.06 -6.82
C LEU A 81 -25.61 -7.24 -7.02
N LEU A 82 -25.59 -8.19 -6.07
CA LEU A 82 -24.73 -9.36 -6.16
C LEU A 82 -25.26 -10.38 -7.19
N GLU A 83 -26.57 -10.53 -7.34
CA GLU A 83 -27.17 -11.34 -8.42
C GLU A 83 -26.77 -10.82 -9.81
N LEU A 84 -26.70 -9.50 -9.99
CA LEU A 84 -26.20 -8.88 -11.22
C LEU A 84 -24.69 -9.14 -11.48
N LEU A 85 -23.96 -9.54 -10.45
CA LEU A 85 -22.56 -10.00 -10.50
C LEU A 85 -22.43 -11.52 -10.57
N ASP A 86 -23.51 -12.21 -10.95
CA ASP A 86 -23.66 -13.67 -11.05
C ASP A 86 -23.52 -14.42 -9.70
N TYR A 87 -23.77 -13.76 -8.57
CA TYR A 87 -23.86 -14.45 -7.29
C TYR A 87 -25.23 -15.10 -7.09
N ARG A 88 -25.22 -16.31 -6.52
CA ARG A 88 -26.41 -16.88 -5.87
C ARG A 88 -26.14 -16.95 -4.38
N LEU A 89 -26.92 -16.20 -3.61
CA LEU A 89 -26.73 -16.08 -2.17
C LEU A 89 -27.70 -16.98 -1.42
N THR A 90 -27.16 -17.95 -0.70
CA THR A 90 -27.96 -18.82 0.18
C THR A 90 -27.85 -18.33 1.61
N PHE A 91 -28.98 -17.99 2.22
CA PHE A 91 -29.05 -17.49 3.60
C PHE A 91 -28.73 -18.59 4.61
N GLN A 92 -27.89 -18.28 5.60
CA GLN A 92 -27.55 -19.19 6.69
C GLN A 92 -28.53 -19.05 7.86
N ARG A 93 -29.28 -20.12 8.16
CA ARG A 93 -30.26 -20.15 9.25
C ARG A 93 -29.62 -20.26 10.63
N ALA A 94 -28.44 -20.87 10.71
CA ALA A 94 -27.66 -21.04 11.93
C ALA A 94 -26.28 -20.42 11.74
N ALA A 95 -25.76 -19.84 12.82
CA ALA A 95 -24.40 -19.30 12.83
C ALA A 95 -23.38 -20.44 12.92
N SER A 96 -22.32 -20.39 12.10
CA SER A 96 -21.23 -21.36 12.19
C SER A 96 -20.50 -21.23 13.53
N VAL A 97 -20.11 -22.37 14.11
CA VAL A 97 -19.38 -22.44 15.38
C VAL A 97 -17.98 -22.97 15.12
N ILE A 98 -16.98 -22.10 15.18
CA ILE A 98 -15.58 -22.45 14.95
C ILE A 98 -14.82 -22.32 16.26
N LYS A 99 -14.22 -23.42 16.74
CA LYS A 99 -13.43 -23.49 17.99
C LYS A 99 -14.15 -22.85 19.19
N GLY A 100 -15.45 -23.11 19.34
CA GLY A 100 -16.28 -22.60 20.44
C GLY A 100 -16.74 -21.14 20.30
N ARG A 101 -16.43 -20.46 19.19
CA ARG A 101 -16.92 -19.11 18.89
C ARG A 101 -17.97 -19.14 17.78
N THR A 102 -19.02 -18.36 17.96
CA THR A 102 -20.15 -18.26 17.02
C THR A 102 -19.95 -17.12 16.03
N TYR A 103 -20.16 -17.40 14.75
CA TYR A 103 -20.04 -16.45 13.63
C TYR A 103 -21.36 -16.36 12.86
N PRO A 104 -22.18 -15.31 13.08
CA PRO A 104 -23.43 -15.11 12.35
C PRO A 104 -23.18 -14.55 10.94
N ILE A 105 -22.42 -15.27 10.13
CA ILE A 105 -22.27 -14.96 8.70
C ILE A 105 -23.63 -15.15 8.04
N SER A 106 -24.09 -14.19 7.25
CA SER A 106 -25.50 -14.18 6.82
C SER A 106 -25.74 -15.03 5.58
N HIS A 107 -24.77 -15.12 4.65
CA HIS A 107 -24.95 -15.83 3.38
C HIS A 107 -23.68 -16.55 2.93
N ARG A 108 -23.86 -17.46 1.98
CA ARG A 108 -22.82 -18.11 1.20
C ARG A 108 -23.03 -17.85 -0.29
N ALA A 109 -21.94 -17.64 -1.02
CA ALA A 109 -21.94 -17.43 -2.47
C ALA A 109 -21.85 -18.77 -3.21
N VAL A 110 -22.98 -19.46 -3.34
CA VAL A 110 -23.05 -20.80 -3.96
C VAL A 110 -23.14 -20.72 -5.48
N ASP A 111 -22.73 -21.80 -6.15
CA ASP A 111 -23.10 -22.05 -7.54
C ASP A 111 -23.95 -23.32 -7.60
N GLY A 112 -25.11 -23.25 -8.27
CA GLY A 112 -26.09 -24.33 -8.29
C GLY A 112 -26.79 -24.64 -6.96
N GLU A 113 -27.46 -25.78 -6.91
CA GLU A 113 -28.07 -26.34 -5.70
C GLU A 113 -27.04 -27.20 -4.97
N VAL A 114 -26.81 -26.91 -3.69
CA VAL A 114 -25.81 -27.59 -2.86
C VAL A 114 -26.45 -28.07 -1.56
N SER A 115 -25.94 -29.18 -1.04
CA SER A 115 -26.36 -29.71 0.26
C SER A 115 -25.94 -28.79 1.42
N ASP A 116 -26.60 -28.90 2.57
CA ASP A 116 -26.27 -28.11 3.77
C ASP A 116 -24.81 -28.33 4.22
N ASP A 117 -24.27 -29.55 4.06
CA ASP A 117 -22.89 -29.90 4.42
C ASP A 117 -21.85 -29.25 3.48
N GLU A 118 -22.21 -29.00 2.23
CA GLU A 118 -21.34 -28.34 1.25
C GLU A 118 -21.46 -26.83 1.28
N LEU A 119 -22.59 -26.30 1.76
CA LEU A 119 -22.86 -24.88 1.88
C LEU A 119 -21.76 -24.15 2.67
N GLU A 120 -21.23 -24.78 3.73
CA GLU A 120 -20.17 -24.19 4.54
C GLU A 120 -18.85 -24.01 3.82
N LYS A 121 -18.59 -24.72 2.71
CA LYS A 121 -17.33 -24.61 1.94
C LYS A 121 -17.29 -23.40 1.01
N TRP A 122 -18.45 -22.85 0.67
CA TRP A 122 -18.54 -21.71 -0.24
C TRP A 122 -18.12 -20.39 0.42
N PRO A 123 -17.69 -19.38 -0.36
CA PRO A 123 -17.22 -18.12 0.21
C PRO A 123 -18.26 -17.43 1.10
N PRO A 124 -17.87 -16.96 2.31
CA PRO A 124 -18.74 -16.17 3.19
C PRO A 124 -19.12 -14.82 2.58
N VAL A 125 -20.40 -14.45 2.69
CA VAL A 125 -20.91 -13.11 2.42
C VAL A 125 -21.67 -12.61 3.65
N HIS A 126 -21.10 -11.63 4.36
CA HIS A 126 -21.68 -11.04 5.55
C HIS A 126 -22.32 -9.68 5.23
N ILE A 127 -23.64 -9.70 5.10
CA ILE A 127 -24.49 -8.52 4.89
C ILE A 127 -25.02 -8.03 6.24
N VAL A 128 -24.83 -6.74 6.54
CA VAL A 128 -25.33 -6.06 7.74
C VAL A 128 -26.24 -4.88 7.38
N SER A 129 -26.83 -4.24 8.39
CA SER A 129 -27.71 -3.07 8.24
C SER A 129 -27.01 -1.86 7.61
N PHE A 130 -27.74 -1.03 6.86
CA PHE A 130 -27.19 0.15 6.17
C PHE A 130 -26.55 1.21 7.08
N ASP A 131 -27.02 1.29 8.32
CA ASP A 131 -26.52 2.19 9.36
C ASP A 131 -25.36 1.59 10.19
N GLN A 132 -25.07 0.30 10.04
CA GLN A 132 -23.94 -0.35 10.70
C GLN A 132 -22.64 -0.02 9.95
N ASP A 133 -21.74 0.73 10.58
CA ASP A 133 -20.39 0.90 10.05
C ASP A 133 -19.62 -0.43 10.09
N LEU A 134 -18.87 -0.73 9.02
CA LEU A 134 -18.15 -2.01 8.90
C LEU A 134 -16.96 -2.13 9.85
N GLY A 135 -16.34 -1.00 10.23
CA GLY A 135 -15.21 -0.92 11.14
C GLY A 135 -15.61 -0.77 12.60
N GLU A 136 -16.81 -0.29 12.90
CA GLU A 136 -17.30 -0.10 14.26
C GLU A 136 -18.06 -1.31 14.82
N ARG A 137 -18.06 -1.45 16.15
CA ARG A 137 -18.82 -2.49 16.84
C ARG A 137 -20.32 -2.18 16.74
N PRO A 138 -21.19 -3.20 16.65
CA PRO A 138 -22.63 -2.98 16.70
C PRO A 138 -23.07 -2.28 17.98
N SER A 139 -23.85 -1.21 17.84
CA SER A 139 -24.39 -0.41 18.95
C SER A 139 -25.52 -1.13 19.69
N SER A 140 -26.24 -2.01 19.00
CA SER A 140 -27.34 -2.80 19.56
C SER A 140 -27.25 -4.26 19.09
N GLY A 141 -26.99 -5.19 20.02
CA GLY A 141 -26.99 -6.64 19.74
C GLY A 141 -25.90 -7.44 20.47
N ARG A 142 -25.90 -8.77 20.29
CA ARG A 142 -24.86 -9.69 20.76
C ARG A 142 -23.73 -9.75 19.72
N GLY A 143 -22.72 -8.90 19.85
CA GLY A 143 -21.54 -8.92 18.98
C GLY A 143 -20.40 -8.06 19.52
N ASN A 144 -19.29 -8.69 19.92
CA ASN A 144 -18.13 -7.98 20.48
C ASN A 144 -17.14 -7.49 19.41
N LEU A 145 -17.40 -7.78 18.13
CA LEU A 145 -16.56 -7.42 16.99
C LEU A 145 -17.35 -6.59 15.99
N SER A 146 -16.65 -5.71 15.27
CA SER A 146 -17.19 -5.06 14.08
C SER A 146 -17.43 -6.08 12.96
N PRO A 147 -18.33 -5.82 12.00
CA PRO A 147 -18.59 -6.72 10.88
C PRO A 147 -17.32 -7.12 10.11
N HIS A 148 -16.40 -6.17 9.90
CA HIS A 148 -15.10 -6.43 9.30
C HIS A 148 -14.25 -7.38 10.15
N ALA A 149 -14.09 -7.09 11.44
CA ALA A 149 -13.29 -7.92 12.34
C ALA A 149 -13.89 -9.33 12.52
N LEU A 150 -15.21 -9.45 12.50
CA LEU A 150 -15.92 -10.74 12.58
C LEU A 150 -15.61 -11.61 11.37
N LEU A 151 -15.74 -11.06 10.16
CA LEU A 151 -15.43 -11.82 8.95
C LEU A 151 -13.93 -12.14 8.85
N GLN A 152 -13.04 -11.20 9.19
CA GLN A 152 -11.60 -11.45 9.20
C GLN A 152 -11.22 -12.58 10.16
N ASP A 153 -11.74 -12.56 11.39
CA ASP A 153 -11.49 -13.61 12.38
C ASP A 153 -12.07 -14.96 11.95
N TYR A 154 -13.18 -14.96 11.21
CA TYR A 154 -13.75 -16.17 10.60
C TYR A 154 -12.82 -16.74 9.53
N LEU A 155 -12.40 -15.93 8.55
CA LEU A 155 -11.47 -16.36 7.48
C LEU A 155 -10.19 -16.95 8.07
N ASN A 156 -9.57 -16.25 9.04
CA ASN A 156 -8.32 -16.67 9.68
C ASN A 156 -8.42 -17.99 10.49
N LYS A 157 -9.62 -18.51 10.74
CA LYS A 157 -9.86 -19.74 11.51
C LYS A 157 -10.48 -20.87 10.69
N THR A 158 -10.68 -20.65 9.40
CA THR A 158 -11.29 -21.59 8.46
C THR A 158 -10.41 -21.73 7.23
N ASP A 159 -10.75 -22.64 6.32
CA ASP A 159 -10.01 -22.84 5.06
C ASP A 159 -10.44 -21.86 3.96
N HIS A 160 -11.28 -20.88 4.28
CA HIS A 160 -11.71 -19.87 3.31
C HIS A 160 -10.65 -18.79 3.11
N VAL A 161 -10.23 -18.63 1.86
CA VAL A 161 -9.25 -17.61 1.48
C VAL A 161 -9.89 -16.24 1.30
N TRP A 162 -11.11 -16.16 0.75
CA TRP A 162 -11.77 -14.88 0.41
C TRP A 162 -13.18 -14.79 0.97
N GLY A 163 -13.60 -13.57 1.33
CA GLY A 163 -14.95 -13.27 1.80
C GLY A 163 -15.39 -11.83 1.50
N ILE A 164 -16.70 -11.61 1.53
CA ILE A 164 -17.32 -10.29 1.32
C ILE A 164 -18.00 -9.84 2.61
N VAL A 165 -17.76 -8.59 3.00
CA VAL A 165 -18.57 -7.91 4.03
C VAL A 165 -19.13 -6.60 3.48
N THR A 166 -20.41 -6.34 3.72
CA THR A 166 -21.10 -5.15 3.18
C THR A 166 -22.25 -4.69 4.06
N ASN A 167 -22.42 -3.38 4.15
CA ASN A 167 -23.61 -2.73 4.71
C ASN A 167 -24.47 -2.09 3.59
N GLY A 168 -24.15 -2.35 2.32
CA GLY A 168 -24.82 -1.74 1.17
C GLY A 168 -24.36 -0.32 0.84
N ARG A 169 -23.76 0.43 1.77
CA ARG A 169 -23.05 1.69 1.44
C ARG A 169 -21.67 1.40 0.89
N VAL A 170 -21.00 0.46 1.53
CA VAL A 170 -19.63 0.07 1.28
C VAL A 170 -19.56 -1.45 1.22
N LEU A 171 -18.79 -1.98 0.28
CA LEU A 171 -18.44 -3.39 0.18
C LEU A 171 -16.94 -3.58 0.34
N ARG A 172 -16.52 -4.52 1.19
CA ARG A 172 -15.11 -4.92 1.34
C ARG A 172 -14.89 -6.36 0.90
N LEU A 173 -13.88 -6.57 0.05
CA LEU A 173 -13.26 -7.87 -0.18
C LEU A 173 -12.17 -8.09 0.88
N LEU A 174 -12.29 -9.17 1.63
CA LEU A 174 -11.30 -9.59 2.63
C LEU A 174 -10.62 -10.88 2.17
N ARG A 175 -9.32 -10.96 2.39
CA ARG A 175 -8.55 -12.19 2.29
C ARG A 175 -8.23 -12.71 3.69
N ASP A 176 -8.12 -14.02 3.86
CA ASP A 176 -7.49 -14.58 5.05
C ASP A 176 -6.10 -13.95 5.22
N SER A 177 -5.79 -13.55 6.44
CA SER A 177 -4.51 -12.97 6.75
C SER A 177 -4.19 -13.25 8.20
N SER A 178 -3.34 -14.24 8.40
CA SER A 178 -3.01 -14.72 9.73
C SER A 178 -2.12 -13.74 10.52
N PHE A 179 -1.50 -12.73 9.89
CA PHE A 179 -0.39 -11.99 10.53
C PHE A 179 -0.24 -10.48 10.22
N PHE A 180 -1.19 -9.80 9.58
CA PHE A 180 -1.01 -8.36 9.37
C PHE A 180 -1.31 -7.54 10.63
N THR A 181 -0.36 -6.68 11.01
CA THR A 181 -0.53 -5.62 12.03
C THR A 181 -1.57 -4.56 11.63
N ARG A 182 -2.01 -4.56 10.37
CA ARG A 182 -2.99 -3.63 9.79
C ARG A 182 -4.08 -4.40 9.04
N PRO A 183 -5.33 -3.90 9.02
CA PRO A 183 -6.39 -4.51 8.21
C PRO A 183 -6.02 -4.46 6.72
N SER A 184 -6.29 -5.55 6.00
CA SER A 184 -6.01 -5.70 4.57
C SER A 184 -7.31 -5.98 3.84
N TYR A 185 -7.71 -5.08 2.92
CA TYR A 185 -9.00 -5.15 2.24
C TYR A 185 -9.04 -4.30 0.98
N ILE A 186 -9.93 -4.64 0.06
CA ILE A 186 -10.33 -3.78 -1.05
C ILE A 186 -11.74 -3.28 -0.75
N GLU A 187 -11.92 -1.98 -0.66
CA GLU A 187 -13.17 -1.32 -0.32
C GLU A 187 -13.73 -0.55 -1.53
N PHE A 188 -15.05 -0.67 -1.71
CA PHE A 188 -15.81 0.01 -2.74
C PHE A 188 -16.94 0.82 -2.10
N ASN A 189 -16.93 2.14 -2.27
CA ASN A 189 -17.99 3.03 -1.81
C ASN A 189 -19.15 3.04 -2.82
N LEU A 190 -20.06 2.07 -2.67
CA LEU A 190 -21.22 1.89 -3.54
C LEU A 190 -22.17 3.10 -3.53
N GLU A 191 -22.34 3.74 -2.36
CA GLU A 191 -23.20 4.92 -2.22
C GLU A 191 -22.68 6.10 -3.05
N GLU A 192 -21.38 6.38 -2.96
CA GLU A 192 -20.74 7.46 -3.73
C GLU A 192 -20.69 7.13 -5.23
N MET A 193 -20.38 5.88 -5.60
CA MET A 193 -20.39 5.46 -7.01
C MET A 193 -21.74 5.74 -7.69
N VAL A 194 -22.84 5.39 -7.02
CA VAL A 194 -24.18 5.58 -7.57
C VAL A 194 -24.60 7.05 -7.55
N ARG A 195 -24.33 7.78 -6.46
CA ARG A 195 -24.73 9.19 -6.34
C ARG A 195 -23.99 10.12 -7.29
N GLU A 196 -22.71 9.88 -7.49
CA GLU A 196 -21.83 10.71 -8.32
C GLU A 196 -21.72 10.17 -9.76
N ASP A 197 -22.55 9.18 -10.12
CA ASP A 197 -22.60 8.51 -11.44
C ASP A 197 -21.22 8.05 -11.95
N ARG A 198 -20.42 7.44 -11.07
CA ARG A 198 -19.03 6.98 -11.33
C ARG A 198 -19.01 5.65 -12.07
N PHE A 199 -19.45 5.67 -13.33
CA PHE A 199 -19.49 4.46 -14.17
C PHE A 199 -18.10 3.82 -14.38
N ASP A 200 -17.04 4.63 -14.48
CA ASP A 200 -15.67 4.17 -14.61
C ASP A 200 -15.19 3.37 -13.40
N GLU A 201 -15.57 3.78 -12.18
CA GLU A 201 -15.27 3.03 -10.95
C GLU A 201 -16.17 1.80 -10.78
N PHE A 202 -17.42 1.85 -11.28
CA PHE A 202 -18.27 0.67 -11.36
C PHE A 202 -17.67 -0.42 -12.25
N ILE A 203 -16.99 -0.07 -13.35
CA ILE A 203 -16.28 -1.06 -14.18
C ILE A 203 -15.21 -1.79 -13.34
N ILE A 204 -14.47 -1.08 -12.49
CA ILE A 204 -13.44 -1.68 -11.63
C ILE A 204 -14.08 -2.59 -10.58
N PHE A 205 -15.13 -2.10 -9.91
CA PHE A 205 -15.93 -2.89 -8.97
C PHE A 205 -16.42 -4.18 -9.62
N PHE A 206 -17.03 -4.09 -10.80
CA PHE A 206 -17.53 -5.24 -11.54
C PHE A 206 -16.39 -6.23 -11.87
N ARG A 207 -15.24 -5.74 -12.34
CA ARG A 207 -14.09 -6.59 -12.71
C ARG A 207 -13.48 -7.37 -11.55
N LEU A 208 -13.51 -6.82 -10.34
CA LEU A 208 -12.91 -7.41 -9.14
C LEU A 208 -13.90 -8.24 -8.31
N VAL A 209 -15.16 -7.81 -8.25
CA VAL A 209 -16.16 -8.39 -7.35
C VAL A 209 -17.02 -9.43 -8.06
N HIS A 210 -16.98 -9.57 -9.38
CA HIS A 210 -17.74 -10.61 -10.09
C HIS A 210 -17.56 -12.01 -9.49
N ARG A 211 -18.62 -12.84 -9.48
CA ARG A 211 -18.57 -14.17 -8.85
C ARG A 211 -17.43 -15.03 -9.38
N SER A 212 -17.10 -14.92 -10.66
CA SER A 212 -15.98 -15.66 -11.30
C SER A 212 -14.58 -15.32 -10.76
N ARG A 213 -14.45 -14.33 -9.86
CA ARG A 213 -13.16 -13.98 -9.21
C ARG A 213 -12.91 -14.76 -7.94
N LEU A 214 -13.98 -15.10 -7.22
CA LEU A 214 -13.90 -15.78 -5.93
C LEU A 214 -13.79 -17.30 -6.11
N PRO A 215 -13.20 -18.02 -5.14
CA PRO A 215 -13.01 -19.46 -5.26
C PRO A 215 -14.34 -20.20 -5.29
N SER A 216 -14.34 -21.34 -5.97
CA SER A 216 -15.36 -22.38 -5.83
C SER A 216 -14.75 -23.55 -5.05
N PRO A 217 -15.50 -24.24 -4.18
CA PRO A 217 -14.98 -25.36 -3.41
C PRO A 217 -14.33 -26.41 -4.31
N GLY A 218 -13.09 -26.79 -4.01
CA GLY A 218 -12.31 -27.76 -4.81
C GLY A 218 -11.62 -27.17 -6.05
N GLU A 219 -11.80 -25.88 -6.32
CA GLU A 219 -11.15 -25.14 -7.41
C GLU A 219 -10.35 -23.93 -6.89
N GLU A 220 -9.80 -24.01 -5.68
CA GLU A 220 -9.10 -22.88 -5.05
C GLU A 220 -7.90 -22.42 -5.91
N ALA A 221 -7.23 -23.35 -6.59
CA ALA A 221 -6.10 -23.07 -7.49
C ALA A 221 -6.48 -22.29 -8.77
N THR A 222 -7.77 -22.24 -9.14
CA THR A 222 -8.24 -21.47 -10.30
C THR A 222 -8.71 -20.06 -9.93
N CYS A 223 -8.85 -19.77 -8.63
CA CYS A 223 -9.30 -18.48 -8.11
C CYS A 223 -8.48 -17.31 -8.70
N LEU A 224 -9.14 -16.46 -9.46
CA LEU A 224 -8.49 -15.35 -10.15
C LEU A 224 -8.07 -14.26 -9.17
N LEU A 225 -8.88 -13.99 -8.15
CA LEU A 225 -8.54 -12.98 -7.13
C LEU A 225 -7.28 -13.40 -6.34
N GLU A 226 -7.12 -14.69 -6.07
CA GLU A 226 -5.90 -15.21 -5.46
C GLU A 226 -4.70 -15.09 -6.38
N LYS A 227 -4.83 -15.41 -7.68
CA LYS A 227 -3.76 -15.20 -8.66
C LYS A 227 -3.36 -13.73 -8.79
N TYR A 228 -4.31 -12.80 -8.67
CA TYR A 228 -4.03 -11.36 -8.67
C TYR A 228 -3.24 -10.95 -7.43
N TYR A 229 -3.59 -11.50 -6.27
CA TYR A 229 -2.83 -11.31 -5.03
C TYR A 229 -1.42 -11.90 -5.14
N GLU A 230 -1.26 -13.14 -5.59
CA GLU A 230 0.05 -13.79 -5.80
C GLU A 230 0.93 -12.98 -6.77
N THR A 231 0.34 -12.43 -7.83
CA THR A 231 1.05 -11.55 -8.76
C THR A 231 1.53 -10.28 -8.05
N THR A 232 0.70 -9.70 -7.19
CA THR A 232 1.06 -8.51 -6.39
C THR A 232 2.21 -8.84 -5.42
N VAL A 233 2.17 -9.98 -4.74
CA VAL A 233 3.24 -10.43 -3.83
C VAL A 233 4.54 -10.66 -4.60
N ALA A 234 4.47 -11.30 -5.78
CA ALA A 234 5.63 -11.52 -6.63
C ALA A 234 6.21 -10.21 -7.19
N GLU A 235 5.36 -9.25 -7.56
CA GLU A 235 5.78 -7.91 -7.97
C GLU A 235 6.46 -7.16 -6.81
N GLY A 236 5.92 -7.23 -5.58
CA GLY A 236 6.53 -6.66 -4.37
C GLY A 236 7.92 -7.22 -4.07
N GLY A 237 8.08 -8.54 -4.13
CA GLY A 237 9.39 -9.19 -3.97
C GLY A 237 10.44 -8.72 -5.00
N ARG A 238 10.04 -8.50 -6.26
CA ARG A 238 10.93 -7.96 -7.30
C ARG A 238 11.25 -6.48 -7.07
N ILE A 239 10.30 -5.70 -6.57
CA ILE A 239 10.52 -4.29 -6.20
C ILE A 239 11.58 -4.23 -5.09
N ARG A 240 11.50 -5.07 -4.06
CA ARG A 240 12.50 -5.14 -2.99
C ARG A 240 13.91 -5.39 -3.53
N ASP A 241 14.07 -6.43 -4.36
CA ASP A 241 15.38 -6.79 -4.91
C ASP A 241 15.93 -5.67 -5.82
N GLY A 242 15.08 -5.07 -6.66
CA GLY A 242 15.46 -3.92 -7.48
C GLY A 242 15.77 -2.65 -6.67
N LEU A 243 15.08 -2.43 -5.55
CA LEU A 243 15.28 -1.27 -4.68
C LEU A 243 16.62 -1.35 -3.94
N ARG A 244 17.07 -2.55 -3.55
CA ARG A 244 18.41 -2.75 -3.00
C ARG A 244 19.49 -2.23 -3.95
N ASP A 245 19.48 -2.69 -5.19
CA ASP A 245 20.47 -2.29 -6.21
C ASP A 245 20.37 -0.79 -6.51
N ALA A 246 19.16 -0.25 -6.53
CA ALA A 246 18.92 1.18 -6.72
C ALA A 246 19.51 2.03 -5.58
N VAL A 247 19.33 1.60 -4.32
CA VAL A 247 19.89 2.30 -3.16
C VAL A 247 21.42 2.21 -3.16
N GLU A 248 22.00 1.05 -3.48
CA GLU A 248 23.45 0.92 -3.62
C GLU A 248 24.02 1.93 -4.63
N LYS A 249 23.41 2.01 -5.82
CA LYS A 249 23.80 2.97 -6.87
C LYS A 249 23.62 4.41 -6.42
N ALA A 250 22.50 4.72 -5.76
CA ALA A 250 22.25 6.07 -5.23
C ALA A 250 23.33 6.47 -4.23
N ILE A 251 23.74 5.58 -3.33
CA ILE A 251 24.81 5.86 -2.37
C ILE A 251 26.15 6.12 -3.06
N LYS A 252 26.52 5.31 -4.07
CA LYS A 252 27.74 5.53 -4.86
C LYS A 252 27.74 6.88 -5.57
N ILE A 253 26.61 7.26 -6.17
CA ILE A 253 26.41 8.56 -6.84
C ILE A 253 26.55 9.70 -5.83
N LEU A 254 25.84 9.63 -4.70
CA LEU A 254 25.87 10.66 -3.66
C LEU A 254 27.28 10.81 -3.07
N GLY A 255 27.90 9.71 -2.65
CA GLY A 255 29.23 9.70 -2.06
C GLY A 255 30.29 10.29 -3.00
N THR A 256 30.26 9.87 -4.27
CA THR A 256 31.16 10.40 -5.30
C THR A 256 30.87 11.87 -5.60
N GLY A 257 29.60 12.27 -5.68
CA GLY A 257 29.18 13.65 -5.94
C GLY A 257 29.63 14.62 -4.84
N PHE A 258 29.47 14.25 -3.57
CA PHE A 258 29.96 15.05 -2.45
C PHE A 258 31.48 15.20 -2.48
N LEU A 259 32.22 14.12 -2.73
CA LEU A 259 33.68 14.18 -2.78
C LEU A 259 34.20 14.95 -4.00
N SER A 260 33.48 14.92 -5.12
CA SER A 260 33.87 15.57 -6.37
C SER A 260 33.48 17.05 -6.45
N HIS A 261 32.50 17.51 -5.65
CA HIS A 261 32.04 18.89 -5.69
C HIS A 261 33.17 19.89 -5.36
N PRO A 262 33.50 20.87 -6.25
CA PRO A 262 34.68 21.72 -6.09
C PRO A 262 34.76 22.49 -4.76
N GLU A 263 33.62 22.91 -4.22
CA GLU A 263 33.53 23.69 -2.98
C GLU A 263 33.65 22.86 -1.70
N ASN A 264 33.56 21.52 -1.78
CA ASN A 264 33.64 20.63 -0.60
C ASN A 264 35.09 20.35 -0.18
N ARG A 265 35.91 21.41 -0.05
CA ARG A 265 37.33 21.31 0.34
C ARG A 265 37.48 20.78 1.76
N ASP A 266 36.65 21.26 2.69
CA ASP A 266 36.69 20.85 4.10
C ASP A 266 36.29 19.39 4.29
N LEU A 267 35.29 18.91 3.54
CA LEU A 267 34.90 17.50 3.55
C LEU A 267 36.05 16.61 3.08
N ARG A 268 36.67 16.96 1.94
CA ARG A 268 37.83 16.20 1.42
C ARG A 268 38.99 16.21 2.39
N LYS A 269 39.29 17.36 3.01
CA LYS A 269 40.34 17.48 4.02
C LYS A 269 40.09 16.55 5.21
N LYS A 270 38.86 16.53 5.74
CA LYS A 270 38.46 15.61 6.83
C LYS A 270 38.64 14.14 6.45
N VAL A 271 38.38 13.78 5.20
CA VAL A 271 38.61 12.42 4.68
C VAL A 271 40.10 12.11 4.55
N GLU A 272 40.89 13.02 3.98
CA GLU A 272 42.36 12.88 3.83
C GLU A 272 43.06 12.76 5.19
N GLU A 273 42.63 13.53 6.19
CA GLU A 273 43.17 13.52 7.55
C GLU A 273 42.64 12.35 8.41
N GLY A 274 41.71 11.54 7.88
CA GLY A 274 41.11 10.42 8.59
C GLY A 274 40.09 10.80 9.67
N ALA A 275 39.78 12.09 9.83
CA ALA A 275 38.72 12.58 10.74
C ALA A 275 37.33 12.09 10.30
N LEU A 276 37.14 11.87 9.00
CA LEU A 276 35.96 11.21 8.43
C LEU A 276 36.39 9.92 7.72
N THR A 277 36.21 8.78 8.40
CA THR A 277 36.52 7.47 7.83
C THR A 277 35.51 7.08 6.73
N PRO A 278 35.86 6.17 5.80
CA PRO A 278 34.91 5.65 4.81
C PRO A 278 33.63 5.09 5.43
N THR A 279 33.73 4.38 6.56
CA THR A 279 32.60 3.85 7.32
C THR A 279 31.76 4.96 7.96
N GLY A 280 32.41 6.01 8.51
CA GLY A 280 31.71 7.18 9.03
C GLY A 280 30.93 7.91 7.94
N PHE A 281 31.57 8.16 6.79
CA PHE A 281 30.92 8.80 5.65
C PHE A 281 29.77 7.97 5.09
N TYR A 282 29.94 6.66 5.01
CA TYR A 282 28.88 5.74 4.60
C TYR A 282 27.65 5.81 5.51
N ARG A 283 27.85 5.90 6.84
CA ARG A 283 26.76 6.11 7.79
C ARG A 283 26.00 7.41 7.52
N GLU A 284 26.70 8.50 7.21
CA GLU A 284 26.02 9.77 6.85
C GLU A 284 25.20 9.62 5.55
N LEU A 285 25.74 8.94 4.54
CA LEU A 285 25.03 8.65 3.29
C LEU A 285 23.77 7.79 3.53
N LEU A 286 23.86 6.79 4.41
CA LEU A 286 22.70 5.98 4.82
C LEU A 286 21.63 6.82 5.51
N ILE A 287 22.02 7.73 6.41
CA ILE A 287 21.07 8.66 7.05
C ILE A 287 20.40 9.56 6.01
N LEU A 288 21.14 10.06 5.03
CA LEU A 288 20.57 10.86 3.93
C LEU A 288 19.56 10.06 3.10
N ILE A 289 19.89 8.83 2.71
CA ILE A 289 18.96 7.93 2.01
C ILE A 289 17.72 7.68 2.87
N TYR A 290 17.89 7.43 4.17
CA TYR A 290 16.78 7.18 5.08
C TYR A 290 15.87 8.40 5.19
N ARG A 291 16.42 9.62 5.28
CA ARG A 291 15.65 10.88 5.23
C ARG A 291 14.83 10.99 3.94
N ILE A 292 15.43 10.69 2.79
CA ILE A 292 14.77 10.77 1.47
C ILE A 292 13.63 9.74 1.36
N LEU A 293 13.90 8.47 1.71
CA LEU A 293 12.91 7.40 1.63
C LEU A 293 11.77 7.60 2.63
N PHE A 294 12.09 7.98 3.88
CA PHE A 294 11.10 8.30 4.90
C PHE A 294 10.15 9.40 4.42
N LEU A 295 10.67 10.50 3.89
CA LEU A 295 9.84 11.60 3.40
C LEU A 295 9.04 11.22 2.16
N THR A 296 9.61 10.41 1.26
CA THR A 296 8.88 9.92 0.09
C THR A 296 7.68 9.05 0.51
N VAL A 297 7.87 8.15 1.49
CA VAL A 297 6.79 7.34 2.06
C VAL A 297 5.76 8.23 2.78
N ALA A 298 6.21 9.20 3.58
CA ALA A 298 5.32 10.10 4.30
C ALA A 298 4.47 10.98 3.37
N GLU A 299 5.05 11.47 2.27
CA GLU A 299 4.34 12.22 1.23
C GLU A 299 3.30 11.35 0.53
N GLU A 300 3.68 10.17 0.04
CA GLU A 300 2.78 9.30 -0.73
C GLU A 300 1.65 8.71 0.12
N ARG A 301 1.88 8.53 1.44
CA ARG A 301 0.85 8.13 2.41
C ARG A 301 0.06 9.31 2.98
N HIS A 302 0.33 10.54 2.51
CA HIS A 302 -0.32 11.77 2.98
C HIS A 302 -0.22 11.98 4.50
N LEU A 303 0.90 11.59 5.11
CA LEU A 303 1.11 11.66 6.56
C LEU A 303 1.61 13.02 7.04
N LEU A 304 2.06 13.89 6.12
CA LEU A 304 2.64 15.19 6.46
C LEU A 304 1.60 16.28 6.74
N PHE A 305 0.34 16.08 6.39
CA PHE A 305 -0.73 17.05 6.62
C PHE A 305 -1.95 16.35 7.20
N SER A 306 -2.57 16.94 8.23
CA SER A 306 -3.78 16.37 8.81
C SER A 306 -4.97 16.48 7.83
N PRO A 307 -5.75 15.41 7.62
CA PRO A 307 -6.97 15.47 6.79
C PRO A 307 -8.01 16.48 7.28
N ARG A 308 -7.94 16.88 8.56
CA ARG A 308 -8.86 17.86 9.17
C ARG A 308 -8.47 19.31 8.87
N GLU A 309 -7.27 19.54 8.38
CA GLU A 309 -6.71 20.88 8.19
C GLU A 309 -7.06 21.39 6.79
N LYS A 310 -8.01 22.32 6.70
CA LYS A 310 -8.56 22.85 5.44
C LYS A 310 -7.63 23.84 4.70
N SER A 311 -6.40 24.07 5.18
CA SER A 311 -5.54 25.10 4.63
C SER A 311 -4.71 24.59 3.46
N ASP A 312 -5.31 24.59 2.26
CA ASP A 312 -4.63 24.21 1.02
C ASP A 312 -3.34 24.99 0.75
N LYS A 313 -3.22 26.23 1.27
CA LYS A 313 -2.08 27.10 1.01
C LYS A 313 -0.74 26.51 1.47
N PHE A 314 -0.66 25.95 2.68
CA PHE A 314 0.60 25.41 3.21
C PHE A 314 1.00 24.12 2.50
N ARG A 315 0.01 23.27 2.21
CA ARG A 315 0.21 22.06 1.39
C ARG A 315 0.74 22.40 0.00
N ILE A 316 0.12 23.37 -0.69
CA ILE A 316 0.58 23.84 -2.01
C ILE A 316 2.02 24.40 -1.94
N LEU A 317 2.33 25.16 -0.89
CA LEU A 317 3.68 25.71 -0.69
C LEU A 317 4.72 24.60 -0.51
N TYR A 318 4.42 23.61 0.33
CA TYR A 318 5.26 22.44 0.53
C TYR A 318 5.46 21.65 -0.76
N GLU A 319 4.37 21.29 -1.43
CA GLU A 319 4.38 20.53 -2.68
C GLU A 319 5.21 21.22 -3.78
N ARG A 320 5.15 22.56 -3.83
CA ARG A 320 5.86 23.35 -4.84
C ARG A 320 7.36 23.52 -4.56
N TRP A 321 7.77 23.64 -3.29
CA TRP A 321 9.12 24.06 -2.95
C TRP A 321 9.97 22.98 -2.27
N PHE A 322 9.36 22.16 -1.43
CA PHE A 322 10.06 21.22 -0.56
C PHE A 322 9.84 19.75 -0.91
N SER A 323 8.77 19.41 -1.63
CA SER A 323 8.41 18.00 -1.83
C SER A 323 9.49 17.17 -2.54
N LEU A 324 9.68 15.96 -2.04
CA LEU A 324 10.42 14.89 -2.70
C LEU A 324 9.71 14.50 -3.99
N SER A 325 8.38 14.53 -4.02
CA SER A 325 7.57 14.31 -5.22
C SER A 325 8.01 15.21 -6.40
N LYS A 326 8.36 16.47 -6.14
CA LYS A 326 8.94 17.38 -7.14
C LYS A 326 10.33 16.92 -7.59
N LEU A 327 11.22 16.56 -6.67
CA LEU A 327 12.56 16.06 -7.03
C LEU A 327 12.47 14.79 -7.89
N ARG A 328 11.54 13.89 -7.57
CA ARG A 328 11.28 12.68 -8.37
C ARG A 328 10.81 13.02 -9.78
N ARG A 329 9.88 13.98 -9.95
CA ARG A 329 9.47 14.48 -11.28
C ARG A 329 10.62 15.11 -12.05
N LEU A 330 11.45 15.92 -11.40
CA LEU A 330 12.64 16.51 -12.02
C LEU A 330 13.67 15.45 -12.42
N SER A 331 13.74 14.33 -11.71
CA SER A 331 14.67 13.24 -12.03
C SER A 331 14.28 12.40 -13.27
N GLU A 332 13.03 12.50 -13.74
CA GLU A 332 12.56 11.82 -14.96
C GLU A 332 13.15 12.44 -16.21
N ASN A 333 13.12 13.77 -16.24
CA ASN A 333 13.68 14.58 -17.31
C ASN A 333 14.62 15.58 -16.64
N PRO A 334 15.81 15.14 -16.21
CA PRO A 334 16.75 16.04 -15.56
C PRO A 334 17.00 17.19 -16.54
N PRO A 335 16.82 18.45 -16.12
CA PRO A 335 17.20 19.57 -16.96
C PRO A 335 18.68 19.39 -17.33
N PRO A 336 19.15 19.99 -18.44
CA PRO A 336 20.57 20.06 -18.75
C PRO A 336 21.25 20.87 -17.64
N ALA A 337 21.56 20.19 -16.54
CA ALA A 337 22.13 20.79 -15.36
C ALA A 337 23.56 21.14 -15.73
N SER A 338 23.87 22.43 -15.73
CA SER A 338 25.26 22.81 -15.53
C SER A 338 25.68 22.19 -14.20
N GLU A 339 26.81 21.49 -14.15
CA GLU A 339 27.40 20.89 -12.94
C GLU A 339 27.60 21.88 -11.78
N ARG A 340 27.30 23.17 -11.99
CA ARG A 340 27.56 24.30 -11.10
C ARG A 340 26.46 24.59 -10.08
N PHE A 341 25.22 24.13 -10.29
CA PHE A 341 24.12 24.48 -9.38
C PHE A 341 23.88 23.39 -8.33
N SER A 342 23.62 23.82 -7.10
CA SER A 342 23.45 22.96 -5.91
C SER A 342 22.21 23.33 -5.09
N ASP A 343 21.31 24.14 -5.65
CA ASP A 343 20.14 24.70 -4.98
C ASP A 343 19.11 23.64 -4.58
N LEU A 344 19.00 22.53 -5.32
CA LEU A 344 18.08 21.45 -4.96
C LEU A 344 18.49 20.77 -3.65
N TYR A 345 19.80 20.52 -3.46
CA TYR A 345 20.30 19.96 -2.21
C TYR A 345 20.19 20.95 -1.06
N LEU A 346 20.42 22.24 -1.30
CA LEU A 346 20.19 23.30 -0.29
C LEU A 346 18.72 23.36 0.14
N GLY A 347 17.77 23.21 -0.78
CA GLY A 347 16.35 23.10 -0.47
C GLY A 347 16.02 21.89 0.40
N LEU A 348 16.63 20.73 0.10
CA LEU A 348 16.45 19.51 0.89
C LEU A 348 17.03 19.66 2.31
N LYS A 349 18.22 20.25 2.45
CA LYS A 349 18.80 20.58 3.77
C LYS A 349 17.92 21.52 4.57
N THR A 350 17.35 22.53 3.92
CA THR A 350 16.41 23.47 4.55
C THR A 350 15.19 22.73 5.08
N LEU A 351 14.63 21.79 4.29
CA LEU A 351 13.53 20.95 4.74
C LEU A 351 13.90 20.11 5.97
N PHE A 352 15.09 19.50 6.01
CA PHE A 352 15.54 18.73 7.17
C PHE A 352 15.61 19.58 8.44
N VAL A 353 16.12 20.80 8.33
CA VAL A 353 16.15 21.76 9.46
C VAL A 353 14.75 22.13 9.92
N ILE A 354 13.83 22.39 8.99
CA ILE A 354 12.42 22.69 9.30
C ILE A 354 11.79 21.53 10.07
N LEU A 355 11.97 20.29 9.60
CA LEU A 355 11.35 19.10 10.19
C LEU A 355 12.00 18.68 11.53
N GLY A 356 13.26 19.04 11.75
CA GLY A 356 13.98 18.81 13.00
C GLY A 356 13.72 19.87 14.08
N ARG A 357 12.92 20.91 13.79
CA ARG A 357 12.64 22.02 14.69
C ARG A 357 11.15 22.29 14.80
N GLU A 358 10.61 22.12 16.00
CA GLU A 358 9.17 22.26 16.26
C GLU A 358 8.59 23.63 15.91
N ASP A 359 9.34 24.71 16.18
CA ASP A 359 8.94 26.08 15.88
C ASP A 359 8.82 26.34 14.37
N LEU A 360 9.76 25.81 13.58
CA LEU A 360 9.76 25.94 12.13
C LEU A 360 8.72 25.03 11.46
N ALA A 361 8.63 23.77 11.88
CA ALA A 361 7.62 22.83 11.35
C ALA A 361 6.20 23.37 11.57
N SER A 362 5.90 23.88 12.77
CA SER A 362 4.60 24.46 13.12
C SER A 362 4.24 25.68 12.26
N SER A 363 5.24 26.46 11.83
CA SER A 363 5.05 27.62 10.94
C SER A 363 4.60 27.22 9.53
N LEU A 364 4.89 25.99 9.11
CA LEU A 364 4.44 25.41 7.84
C LEU A 364 3.30 24.38 7.99
N LYS A 365 2.73 24.24 9.19
CA LYS A 365 1.72 23.20 9.50
C LYS A 365 2.19 21.78 9.18
N LEU A 366 3.48 21.54 9.33
CA LEU A 366 4.08 20.21 9.21
C LEU A 366 4.21 19.57 10.60
N PRO A 367 4.09 18.25 10.72
CA PRO A 367 4.39 17.56 11.97
C PRO A 367 5.88 17.72 12.28
N PRO A 368 6.24 18.04 13.54
CA PRO A 368 7.63 17.99 13.96
C PRO A 368 8.03 16.52 14.03
N LEU A 369 8.74 16.03 13.01
CA LEU A 369 9.19 14.65 12.97
C LEU A 369 10.25 14.39 14.05
N ASN A 370 11.08 15.40 14.35
CA ASN A 370 12.12 15.36 15.38
C ASN A 370 13.01 14.09 15.26
N GLY A 371 13.65 13.70 16.37
CA GLY A 371 14.44 12.46 16.46
C GLY A 371 15.83 12.52 15.85
N GLU A 372 16.58 11.41 15.97
CA GLU A 372 17.96 11.31 15.47
C GLU A 372 18.05 11.51 13.95
N LEU A 373 17.01 11.13 13.22
CA LEU A 373 17.00 11.16 11.77
C LEU A 373 17.13 12.60 11.23
N PHE A 374 16.45 13.58 11.81
CA PHE A 374 16.49 14.98 11.35
C PHE A 374 17.40 15.87 12.20
N ARG A 375 18.19 15.29 13.09
CA ARG A 375 19.15 16.03 13.90
C ARG A 375 20.29 16.55 13.00
N PRO A 376 20.66 17.83 13.09
CA PRO A 376 21.82 18.36 12.38
C PRO A 376 23.13 17.83 12.99
N GLY A 377 24.20 17.86 12.21
CA GLY A 377 25.55 17.59 12.69
C GLY A 377 26.34 16.58 11.87
N LEU A 378 25.82 16.18 10.72
CA LEU A 378 26.56 15.38 9.74
C LEU A 378 27.45 16.29 8.90
N PHE A 379 28.61 15.80 8.46
CA PHE A 379 29.46 16.57 7.55
C PHE A 379 28.75 16.87 6.21
N ILE A 380 27.88 15.97 5.75
CA ILE A 380 27.04 16.19 4.56
C ILE A 380 26.00 17.32 4.74
N ASP A 381 25.65 17.71 5.98
CA ASP A 381 24.76 18.85 6.22
C ASP A 381 25.46 20.18 5.90
N GLU A 382 26.79 20.22 6.00
CA GLU A 382 27.63 21.39 5.65
C GLU A 382 28.07 21.36 4.18
N ALA A 383 28.10 20.19 3.55
CA ALA A 383 28.54 20.00 2.18
C ALA A 383 27.54 20.50 1.13
N LEU A 384 28.01 20.59 -0.12
CA LEU A 384 27.23 20.88 -1.32
C LEU A 384 27.18 19.67 -2.24
N LEU A 385 26.10 19.55 -3.02
CA LEU A 385 25.91 18.47 -3.97
C LEU A 385 25.30 19.06 -5.24
N SER A 386 25.86 18.71 -6.40
CA SER A 386 25.36 19.21 -7.66
C SER A 386 23.92 18.72 -7.90
N ASN A 387 23.11 19.53 -8.56
CA ASN A 387 21.76 19.16 -8.97
C ASN A 387 21.78 17.92 -9.86
N ARG A 388 22.83 17.75 -10.67
CA ARG A 388 23.06 16.54 -11.48
C ARG A 388 23.11 15.32 -10.56
N ASP A 389 24.07 15.26 -9.65
CA ASP A 389 24.28 14.07 -8.81
C ASP A 389 23.07 13.76 -7.93
N LEU A 390 22.44 14.80 -7.37
CA LEU A 390 21.21 14.64 -6.60
C LEU A 390 20.08 14.04 -7.45
N LEU A 391 19.80 14.60 -8.63
CA LEU A 391 18.72 14.10 -9.48
C LEU A 391 19.01 12.70 -10.03
N TYR A 392 20.27 12.37 -10.33
CA TYR A 392 20.66 11.02 -10.72
C TYR A 392 20.43 10.03 -9.57
N ALA A 393 20.80 10.38 -8.33
CA ALA A 393 20.52 9.55 -7.16
C ALA A 393 19.01 9.38 -6.91
N ILE A 394 18.24 10.48 -6.97
CA ILE A 394 16.77 10.44 -6.84
C ILE A 394 16.14 9.60 -7.96
N SER A 395 16.69 9.63 -9.17
CA SER A 395 16.23 8.79 -10.30
C SER A 395 16.41 7.31 -9.98
N GLN A 396 17.55 6.90 -9.41
CA GLN A 396 17.76 5.52 -8.97
C GLN A 396 16.71 5.12 -7.93
N LEU A 397 16.45 5.96 -6.93
CA LEU A 397 15.43 5.66 -5.91
C LEU A 397 14.00 5.73 -6.45
N SER A 398 13.75 6.44 -7.54
CA SER A 398 12.41 6.65 -8.07
C SER A 398 11.96 5.57 -9.02
N PHE A 399 12.91 4.87 -9.65
CA PHE A 399 12.66 3.95 -10.74
C PHE A 399 13.47 2.67 -10.60
N PHE A 400 12.85 1.56 -10.96
CA PHE A 400 13.54 0.28 -11.10
C PHE A 400 13.15 -0.34 -12.44
N THR A 401 13.99 -1.21 -12.97
CA THR A 401 13.68 -2.00 -14.16
C THR A 401 13.43 -3.43 -13.70
N PRO A 402 12.18 -3.95 -13.80
CA PRO A 402 11.89 -5.33 -13.46
C PRO A 402 12.74 -6.30 -14.28
N PRO A 403 13.17 -7.44 -13.71
CA PRO A 403 13.87 -8.48 -14.47
C PRO A 403 13.04 -8.93 -15.69
N GLY A 404 13.65 -8.91 -16.88
CA GLY A 404 13.00 -9.28 -18.14
C GLY A 404 12.22 -8.15 -18.84
N GLU A 405 12.08 -6.99 -18.20
CA GLU A 405 11.47 -5.80 -18.82
C GLU A 405 12.53 -4.81 -19.31
N ARG A 406 12.18 -4.04 -20.34
CA ARG A 406 13.02 -2.94 -20.86
C ARG A 406 12.57 -1.56 -20.40
N VAL A 407 11.40 -1.48 -19.78
CA VAL A 407 10.78 -0.23 -19.35
C VAL A 407 11.05 -0.03 -17.87
N ARG A 408 11.50 1.18 -17.51
CA ARG A 408 11.64 1.57 -16.11
C ARG A 408 10.25 1.78 -15.52
N ARG A 409 10.01 1.22 -14.35
CA ARG A 409 8.79 1.42 -13.57
C ARG A 409 9.06 2.33 -12.40
N ARG A 410 8.08 3.18 -12.08
CA ARG A 410 8.14 4.05 -10.90
C ARG A 410 7.95 3.20 -9.65
N VAL A 411 8.78 3.40 -8.63
CA VAL A 411 8.59 2.78 -7.32
C VAL A 411 7.43 3.47 -6.61
N ASN A 412 6.49 2.68 -6.08
CA ASN A 412 5.35 3.17 -5.30
C ASN A 412 5.60 2.96 -3.80
N TYR A 413 6.03 4.02 -3.12
CA TYR A 413 6.41 4.02 -1.72
C TYR A 413 5.23 4.04 -0.75
N ALA A 414 4.02 4.40 -1.19
CA ALA A 414 2.83 4.27 -0.35
C ALA A 414 2.57 2.82 0.08
N TYR A 415 2.94 1.85 -0.76
CA TYR A 415 2.57 0.43 -0.59
C TYR A 415 3.75 -0.47 -0.21
N LEU A 416 4.96 0.08 -0.12
CA LEU A 416 6.11 -0.62 0.43
C LEU A 416 5.89 -0.91 1.93
N ASP A 417 5.86 -2.19 2.30
CA ASP A 417 5.68 -2.57 3.71
C ASP A 417 6.96 -2.31 4.53
N VAL A 418 6.80 -2.27 5.85
CA VAL A 418 7.91 -2.08 6.80
C VAL A 418 8.96 -3.18 6.65
N GLU A 419 8.53 -4.42 6.39
CA GLU A 419 9.43 -5.54 6.12
C GLU A 419 10.28 -5.32 4.86
N GLU A 420 9.65 -4.84 3.77
CA GLU A 420 10.32 -4.63 2.49
C GLU A 420 11.40 -3.54 2.63
N LEU A 421 11.08 -2.42 3.30
CA LEU A 421 12.07 -1.39 3.62
C LEU A 421 13.15 -1.91 4.57
N GLY A 422 12.78 -2.67 5.61
CA GLY A 422 13.70 -3.25 6.58
C GLY A 422 14.76 -4.13 5.91
N SER A 423 14.34 -5.02 5.01
CA SER A 423 15.24 -5.91 4.28
C SER A 423 16.20 -5.18 3.34
N VAL A 424 15.77 -4.05 2.74
CA VAL A 424 16.67 -3.19 1.96
C VAL A 424 17.76 -2.63 2.85
N TYR A 425 17.41 -2.08 4.02
CA TYR A 425 18.42 -1.55 4.96
C TYR A 425 19.36 -2.61 5.52
N GLU A 426 18.84 -3.80 5.85
CA GLU A 426 19.64 -4.93 6.33
C GLU A 426 20.71 -5.30 5.30
N SER A 427 20.31 -5.43 4.03
CA SER A 427 21.23 -5.79 2.95
C SER A 427 22.34 -4.76 2.72
N LEU A 428 22.15 -3.52 3.17
CA LEU A 428 23.13 -2.44 3.05
C LEU A 428 24.19 -2.52 4.16
N LEU A 429 23.88 -3.10 5.32
CA LEU A 429 24.84 -3.18 6.43
C LEU A 429 26.05 -4.06 6.14
N ASP A 430 25.93 -4.98 5.18
CA ASP A 430 27.00 -5.90 4.79
C ASP A 430 28.05 -5.27 3.86
N TYR A 431 27.86 -4.03 3.38
CA TYR A 431 28.84 -3.41 2.50
C TYR A 431 30.04 -2.82 3.26
N HIS A 432 31.22 -2.99 2.67
CA HIS A 432 32.46 -2.38 3.15
C HIS A 432 32.83 -1.16 2.29
N PRO A 433 32.60 0.07 2.79
CA PRO A 433 32.83 1.29 2.02
C PRO A 433 34.31 1.60 1.88
N VAL A 434 34.68 2.11 0.71
CA VAL A 434 36.02 2.60 0.39
C VAL A 434 35.94 3.94 -0.33
N ILE A 435 36.89 4.79 -0.01
CA ILE A 435 37.13 6.04 -0.72
C ILE A 435 38.45 5.90 -1.45
N ARG A 436 38.41 6.04 -2.78
CA ARG A 436 39.58 5.94 -3.64
C ARG A 436 39.78 7.24 -4.40
N ARG A 437 41.03 7.53 -4.76
CA ARG A 437 41.37 8.57 -5.72
C ARG A 437 41.87 7.88 -6.99
N ASN A 438 41.11 8.00 -8.07
CA ASN A 438 41.54 7.52 -9.39
C ASN A 438 42.10 8.71 -10.20
N GLY A 439 42.58 8.45 -11.42
CA GLY A 439 43.09 9.51 -12.31
C GLY A 439 42.03 10.55 -12.70
N GLU A 440 40.74 10.28 -12.46
CA GLU A 440 39.60 11.14 -12.82
C GLU A 440 39.03 11.91 -11.61
N GLY A 441 39.42 11.58 -10.37
CA GLY A 441 38.94 12.26 -9.18
C GLY A 441 38.77 11.35 -7.96
N TRP A 442 37.91 11.78 -7.04
CA TRP A 442 37.51 11.01 -5.87
C TRP A 442 36.34 10.10 -6.21
N VAL A 443 36.37 8.87 -5.71
CA VAL A 443 35.31 7.87 -5.92
C VAL A 443 34.95 7.23 -4.58
N PHE A 444 33.66 7.16 -4.29
CA PHE A 444 33.11 6.36 -3.21
C PHE A 444 32.54 5.06 -3.78
N ASP A 445 32.97 3.92 -3.25
CA ASP A 445 32.56 2.60 -3.73
C ASP A 445 32.53 1.58 -2.59
N PHE A 446 32.11 0.35 -2.89
CA PHE A 446 32.19 -0.78 -1.98
C PHE A 446 33.26 -1.77 -2.44
N VAL A 447 33.91 -2.46 -1.49
CA VAL A 447 34.81 -3.56 -1.82
C VAL A 447 33.97 -4.79 -2.17
N GLU A 448 34.24 -5.40 -3.32
CA GLU A 448 33.72 -6.74 -3.61
C GLU A 448 34.51 -7.76 -2.77
N GLY A 449 33.91 -8.22 -1.66
CA GLY A 449 34.53 -9.13 -0.70
C GLY A 449 33.55 -10.20 -0.22
N SER A 450 33.96 -11.46 -0.32
CA SER A 450 33.18 -12.71 -0.30
C SER A 450 32.67 -13.20 1.07
N GLU A 451 32.33 -12.33 2.02
CA GLU A 451 31.84 -12.76 3.34
C GLU A 451 30.39 -12.35 3.59
N ARG A 452 29.47 -13.11 2.98
CA ARG A 452 28.01 -12.95 3.13
C ARG A 452 27.43 -13.24 4.53
N LYS A 453 28.22 -13.41 5.61
CA LYS A 453 27.69 -13.95 6.89
C LYS A 453 28.52 -13.62 8.15
N SER A 454 28.70 -12.35 8.54
CA SER A 454 29.39 -12.06 9.82
C SER A 454 28.72 -11.06 10.76
N THR A 455 27.73 -10.27 10.31
CA THR A 455 27.11 -9.24 11.16
C THR A 455 25.98 -9.77 12.05
N GLY A 456 25.43 -10.96 11.78
CA GLY A 456 24.38 -11.60 12.59
C GLY A 456 23.11 -10.78 12.77
N SER A 457 22.95 -9.71 12.00
CA SER A 457 21.87 -8.73 12.15
C SER A 457 20.72 -9.12 11.22
N TYR A 458 19.89 -10.05 11.66
CA TYR A 458 18.73 -10.52 10.90
C TYR A 458 17.47 -9.75 11.32
N TYR A 459 16.73 -9.20 10.35
CA TYR A 459 15.36 -8.78 10.63
C TYR A 459 14.53 -10.00 11.07
N THR A 460 13.80 -9.86 12.18
CA THR A 460 12.95 -10.94 12.70
C THR A 460 11.58 -10.88 12.03
N PRO A 461 11.17 -11.90 11.24
CA PRO A 461 9.88 -11.91 10.57
C PRO A 461 8.71 -11.72 11.56
N PRO A 462 7.64 -10.97 11.20
CA PRO A 462 6.50 -10.74 12.07
C PRO A 462 5.79 -11.98 12.61
N PRO A 463 5.76 -13.15 11.93
CA PRO A 463 5.24 -14.37 12.55
C PRO A 463 5.99 -14.76 13.82
N LEU A 464 7.32 -14.63 13.85
CA LEU A 464 8.14 -14.93 15.02
C LEU A 464 7.96 -13.87 16.11
N VAL A 465 7.89 -12.59 15.72
CA VAL A 465 7.59 -11.49 16.67
C VAL A 465 6.19 -11.67 17.27
N GLY A 466 5.20 -12.01 16.44
CA GLY A 466 3.83 -12.26 16.84
C GLY A 466 3.70 -13.45 17.77
N GLU A 467 4.42 -14.54 17.52
CA GLU A 467 4.48 -15.68 18.45
C GLU A 467 5.08 -15.26 19.79
N LEU A 468 6.12 -14.44 19.79
CA LEU A 468 6.72 -13.90 21.01
C LEU A 468 5.74 -13.00 21.79
N ILE A 469 4.98 -12.16 21.08
CA ILE A 469 3.91 -11.34 21.67
C ILE A 469 2.81 -12.24 22.26
N ASN A 470 2.36 -13.26 21.52
CA ASN A 470 1.27 -14.14 21.95
C ASN A 470 1.66 -15.05 23.12
N SER A 471 2.90 -15.56 23.13
CA SER A 471 3.39 -16.47 24.16
C SER A 471 3.92 -15.76 25.40
N ALA A 472 4.50 -14.56 25.27
CA ALA A 472 5.11 -13.85 26.40
C ALA A 472 4.28 -12.64 26.88
N LEU A 473 3.79 -11.79 25.97
CA LEU A 473 3.14 -10.53 26.35
C LEU A 473 1.63 -10.71 26.65
N MET A 474 0.91 -11.41 25.79
CA MET A 474 -0.54 -11.60 25.92
C MET A 474 -0.99 -12.28 27.23
N PRO A 475 -0.25 -13.25 27.82
CA PRO A 475 -0.59 -13.80 29.13
C PRO A 475 -0.53 -12.74 30.23
N VAL A 476 0.53 -11.93 30.25
CA VAL A 476 0.73 -10.86 31.25
C VAL A 476 -0.34 -9.77 31.12
N VAL A 477 -0.78 -9.47 29.90
CA VAL A 477 -1.87 -8.52 29.65
C VAL A 477 -3.23 -9.07 30.10
N LYS A 478 -3.44 -10.38 30.08
CA LYS A 478 -4.70 -11.01 30.56
C LYS A 478 -4.75 -11.18 32.08
N ASP A 479 -3.60 -11.24 32.74
CA ASP A 479 -3.49 -11.32 34.20
C ASP A 479 -3.63 -9.94 34.89
N ARG A 480 -3.67 -8.85 34.12
CA ARG A 480 -3.98 -7.49 34.57
C ARG A 480 -5.39 -7.09 34.17
#